data_AF-A0A7W1FMS1-F1
#
_entry.id   AF-A0A7W1FMS1-F1
#
_cell.length_a   1.000
_cell.length_b   1.000
_cell.length_c   1.000
_cell.angle_alpha   90.00
_cell.angle_beta   90.00
_cell.angle_gamma   90.00
#
_symmetry.space_group_name_H-M   'P 1'
#
loop_
_entity.id
_entity.type
_entity.pdbx_description
1 polymer ?
#
loop_
_entity_poly.entity_id
_entity_poly.type
_entity_poly.pdbx_seq_one_letter_code
_entity_poly.pdbx_strand_id
1 'polypeptide(L)'
;MRTTLILDDDLARKAKLLAAEDHRTLSDVVNQALRELVMPHRRAQEAPPPYRAVTFGDPANPVAMEPEDLAKLANHDDRTRLGY
;
A
#
# COMPACT_ATOMS: atom_id res chain seq x y z
N MET A 1 -20.32 -7.81 -23.94
CA MET A 1 -20.98 -7.16 -25.09
C MET A 1 -20.01 -7.15 -26.26
N ARG A 2 -20.46 -7.39 -27.49
CA ARG A 2 -19.61 -7.29 -28.69
C ARG A 2 -19.89 -5.95 -29.36
N THR A 3 -18.86 -5.14 -29.53
CA THR A 3 -18.95 -3.81 -30.11
C THR A 3 -17.97 -3.73 -31.29
N THR A 4 -18.37 -3.05 -32.36
CA THR A 4 -17.49 -2.73 -33.48
C THR A 4 -16.92 -1.33 -33.26
N LEU A 5 -15.61 -1.18 -33.38
CA LEU A 5 -14.90 0.10 -33.20
C LEU A 5 -14.21 0.45 -34.53
N ILE A 6 -14.15 1.74 -34.85
CA ILE A 6 -13.34 2.24 -35.95
C ILE A 6 -11.97 2.59 -35.37
N LEU A 7 -10.92 2.01 -35.92
CA LEU A 7 -9.53 2.24 -35.52
C LEU A 7 -8.77 2.76 -36.73
N ASP A 8 -7.86 3.71 -36.49
CA ASP A 8 -6.89 4.11 -37.49
C ASP A 8 -6.01 2.91 -37.90
N ASP A 9 -5.63 2.83 -39.18
CA ASP A 9 -4.88 1.69 -39.72
C ASP A 9 -3.52 1.51 -39.04
N ASP A 10 -2.83 2.61 -38.72
CA ASP A 10 -1.56 2.55 -38.02
C ASP A 10 -1.73 2.08 -36.58
N LEU A 11 -2.82 2.51 -35.92
CA LEU A 11 -3.15 2.05 -34.58
C LEU A 11 -3.48 0.55 -34.57
N ALA A 12 -4.28 0.10 -35.53
CA ALA A 12 -4.63 -1.31 -35.70
C ALA A 12 -3.39 -2.17 -35.97
N ARG A 13 -2.45 -1.67 -36.79
CA ARG A 13 -1.17 -2.34 -37.05
C ARG A 13 -0.33 -2.46 -35.79
N LYS A 14 -0.16 -1.37 -35.03
CA LYS A 14 0.60 -1.38 -33.76
C LYS A 14 -0.02 -2.31 -32.73
N ALA A 15 -1.34 -2.30 -32.59
CA ALA A 15 -2.04 -3.17 -31.65
C ALA A 15 -1.88 -4.67 -32.01
N LYS A 16 -1.84 -5.02 -33.30
CA LYS A 16 -1.57 -6.39 -33.75
C LYS A 16 -0.13 -6.82 -33.45
N LEU A 17 0.85 -5.94 -33.65
CA LEU A 17 2.24 -6.21 -33.30
C LEU A 17 2.38 -6.48 -31.79
N LEU A 18 1.81 -5.60 -30.96
CA LEU A 18 1.82 -5.78 -29.51
C LEU A 18 1.16 -7.09 -29.08
N ALA A 19 0.01 -7.44 -29.69
CA ALA A 19 -0.67 -8.69 -29.41
C ALA A 19 0.20 -9.92 -29.76
N ALA A 20 0.95 -9.85 -30.87
CA ALA A 20 1.85 -10.91 -31.29
C ALA A 20 3.08 -11.04 -30.37
N GLU A 21 3.67 -9.92 -29.97
CA GLU A 21 4.82 -9.87 -29.05
C GLU A 21 4.48 -10.44 -27.67
N ASP A 22 3.29 -10.11 -27.15
CA ASP A 22 2.86 -10.53 -25.82
C ASP A 22 2.13 -11.90 -25.80
N HIS A 23 2.00 -12.56 -26.95
CA HIS A 23 1.20 -13.79 -27.11
C HIS A 23 -0.26 -13.66 -26.61
N ARG A 24 -0.89 -12.51 -26.87
CA ARG A 24 -2.29 -12.20 -26.49
C ARG A 24 -3.17 -11.97 -27.71
N THR A 25 -4.49 -11.94 -27.51
CA THR A 25 -5.40 -11.58 -28.61
C THR A 25 -5.49 -10.06 -28.77
N LEU A 26 -5.84 -9.59 -29.98
CA LEU A 26 -6.10 -8.17 -30.23
C LEU A 26 -7.23 -7.63 -29.34
N SER A 27 -8.25 -8.44 -29.08
CA SER A 27 -9.35 -8.09 -28.18
C SER A 27 -8.87 -7.83 -26.75
N ASP A 28 -7.91 -8.62 -26.26
CA ASP A 28 -7.35 -8.43 -24.91
C ASP A 28 -6.57 -7.13 -24.82
N VAL A 29 -5.77 -6.82 -25.84
CA VAL A 29 -5.02 -5.56 -25.93
C VAL A 29 -5.97 -4.35 -25.90
N VAL A 30 -7.02 -4.37 -26.73
CA VAL A 30 -8.00 -3.28 -26.77
C VAL A 30 -8.75 -3.15 -25.45
N ASN A 31 -9.19 -4.26 -24.86
CA ASN A 31 -9.88 -4.25 -23.57
C ASN A 31 -9.00 -3.72 -22.45
N GLN A 32 -7.72 -4.10 -22.42
CA GLN A 32 -6.78 -3.62 -21.41
C GLN A 32 -6.55 -2.11 -21.53
N ALA A 33 -6.32 -1.60 -22.74
CA ALA A 33 -6.14 -0.17 -22.98
C ALA A 33 -7.39 0.64 -22.54
N LEU A 34 -8.60 0.14 -22.85
CA LEU A 34 -9.84 0.76 -22.40
C LEU A 34 -10.01 0.71 -20.88
N ARG A 35 -9.62 -0.40 -20.23
CA ARG A 35 -9.65 -0.52 -18.77
C ARG A 35 -8.71 0.49 -18.12
N GLU A 36 -7.51 0.64 -18.62
CA GLU A 36 -6.55 1.62 -18.11
C GLU A 36 -7.09 3.05 -18.23
N LEU A 37 -7.74 3.39 -19.34
CA LEU A 37 -8.34 4.72 -19.54
C LEU A 37 -9.57 4.99 -18.65
N VAL A 38 -10.46 4.00 -18.51
CA VAL A 38 -11.79 4.22 -17.90
C VAL A 38 -11.81 3.85 -16.42
N MET A 39 -11.02 2.85 -16.00
CA MET A 39 -10.84 2.63 -14.58
C MET A 39 -10.04 3.81 -14.06
N PRO A 40 -10.53 4.55 -13.05
CA PRO A 40 -9.67 5.48 -12.35
C PRO A 40 -8.50 4.64 -11.88
N HIS A 41 -7.32 4.90 -12.46
CA HIS A 41 -6.08 4.50 -11.83
C HIS A 41 -6.29 4.93 -10.38
N ARG A 42 -6.26 3.98 -9.43
CA ARG A 42 -5.98 4.36 -8.05
C ARG A 42 -4.71 5.16 -8.21
N ARG A 43 -4.81 6.50 -8.25
CA ARG A 43 -3.66 7.41 -8.17
C ARG A 43 -2.76 6.72 -7.18
N ALA A 44 -1.56 6.34 -7.62
CA ALA A 44 -0.62 5.54 -6.84
C ALA A 44 -0.85 5.93 -5.39
N GLN A 45 -1.52 5.04 -4.63
CA GLN A 45 -2.14 5.45 -3.37
C GLN A 45 -1.01 6.12 -2.62
N GLU A 46 -1.12 7.43 -2.39
CA GLU A 46 -0.09 8.16 -1.65
C GLU A 46 0.21 7.28 -0.45
N ALA A 47 1.47 6.86 -0.34
CA ALA A 47 1.84 5.86 0.64
C ALA A 47 1.20 6.29 1.96
N PRO A 48 0.41 5.42 2.62
CA PRO A 48 -0.30 5.82 3.81
C PRO A 48 0.71 6.47 4.76
N PRO A 49 0.33 7.57 5.43
CA PRO A 49 1.27 8.27 6.31
C PRO A 49 1.90 7.25 7.27
N PRO A 50 3.20 7.41 7.60
CA PRO A 50 3.90 6.46 8.44
C PRO A 50 3.10 6.24 9.73
N TYR A 51 2.90 4.97 10.07
CA TYR A 51 2.19 4.60 11.28
C TYR A 51 2.84 5.26 12.51
N ARG A 52 2.03 5.93 13.33
CA ARG A 52 2.44 6.52 14.60
C ARG A 52 1.60 5.93 15.72
N ALA A 53 2.23 5.17 16.61
CA ALA A 53 1.56 4.68 17.81
C ALA A 53 1.20 5.85 18.72
N VAL A 54 -0.02 5.83 19.29
CA VAL A 54 -0.40 6.75 20.35
C VAL A 54 0.31 6.29 21.63
N THR A 55 1.28 7.07 22.09
CA THR A 55 1.97 6.81 23.36
C THR A 55 1.44 7.74 24.44
N PHE A 56 1.41 7.27 25.69
CA PHE A 56 1.16 8.10 26.86
C PHE A 56 2.51 8.66 27.35
N GLY A 57 2.58 9.98 27.56
CA GLY A 57 3.80 10.66 28.00
C GLY A 57 4.04 11.99 27.30
N ASP A 58 5.08 12.71 27.72
CA ASP A 58 5.50 13.95 27.07
C ASP A 58 6.31 13.64 25.80
N PRO A 59 5.83 14.00 24.60
CA PRO A 59 6.54 13.75 23.35
C PRO A 59 7.86 14.54 23.24
N ALA A 60 8.06 15.60 24.02
CA ALA A 60 9.33 16.34 24.06
C ALA A 60 10.42 15.61 24.86
N ASN A 61 10.03 14.69 25.75
CA ASN A 61 10.92 13.95 26.63
C ASN A 61 10.62 12.44 26.54
N PRO A 62 10.99 11.78 25.42
CA PRO A 62 10.80 10.35 25.27
C PRO A 62 11.61 9.61 26.34
N VAL A 63 10.92 8.84 27.17
CA VAL A 63 11.56 7.95 28.14
C VAL A 63 11.94 6.66 27.42
N ALA A 64 13.20 6.55 27.01
CA ALA A 64 13.77 5.28 26.60
C ALA A 64 13.94 4.43 27.88
N MET A 65 13.30 3.26 27.92
CA MET A 65 13.39 2.35 29.04
C MET A 65 13.96 1.03 28.55
N GLU A 66 15.12 0.65 29.07
CA GLU A 66 15.72 -0.65 28.78
C GLU A 66 15.07 -1.74 29.64
N PRO A 67 15.16 -3.02 29.24
CA PRO A 67 14.61 -4.14 30.03
C PRO A 67 15.10 -4.17 31.48
N GLU A 68 16.33 -3.71 31.72
CA GLU A 68 16.93 -3.62 33.05
C GLU A 68 16.26 -2.56 33.95
N ASP A 69 15.71 -1.51 33.37
CA ASP A 69 15.03 -0.44 34.11
C ASP A 69 13.60 -0.85 34.47
N LEU A 70 12.93 -1.62 33.60
CA LEU A 70 11.65 -2.26 33.89
C LEU A 70 11.76 -3.22 35.08
N ALA A 71 12.85 -3.99 35.16
CA ALA A 71 13.09 -4.91 36.27
C ALA A 71 13.25 -4.19 37.63
N LYS A 72 13.71 -2.94 37.63
CA LYS A 72 13.83 -2.12 38.86
C LYS A 72 12.46 -1.62 39.34
N LEU A 73 11.56 -1.30 38.41
CA LEU A 73 10.19 -0.85 38.73
C LEU A 73 9.34 -1.98 39.33
N ALA A 74 9.46 -3.21 38.81
CA ALA A 74 8.75 -4.38 39.34
C ALA A 74 9.06 -4.68 40.82
N ASN A 75 10.27 -4.34 41.28
CA ASN A 75 10.72 -4.62 42.64
C ASN A 75 10.32 -3.55 43.66
N HIS A 76 9.89 -2.36 43.21
CA HIS A 76 9.61 -1.25 44.13
C HIS A 76 8.15 -1.21 44.60
N ASP A 77 7.20 -1.55 43.73
CA ASP A 77 5.76 -1.45 44.05
C ASP A 77 5.23 -2.58 44.96
N ASP A 78 5.77 -3.80 44.84
CA ASP A 78 5.29 -4.93 45.65
C ASP A 78 5.71 -4.83 47.13
N ARG A 79 6.86 -4.21 47.42
CA ARG A 79 7.39 -4.13 48.80
C ARG A 79 6.70 -3.10 49.68
N THR A 80 6.11 -2.06 49.12
CA THR A 80 5.51 -0.97 49.93
C THR A 80 4.01 -1.16 50.14
N ARG A 81 3.33 -2.02 49.36
CA ARG A 81 1.88 -2.23 49.45
C ARG A 81 1.46 -3.51 50.21
N LEU A 82 2.36 -4.47 50.39
CA LEU A 82 2.12 -5.71 51.14
C LEU A 82 2.95 -5.69 52.43
N GLY A 83 2.51 -4.93 53.42
CA GLY A 83 3.16 -4.84 54.73
C GLY A 83 3.29 -6.22 55.40
N TYR A 84 4.55 -6.64 55.59
CA TYR A 84 4.99 -7.51 56.67
C TYR A 84 6.01 -6.74 57.51
#